data_AF-A0A935Y2L7-F1
#
_entry.id   AF-A0A935Y2L7-F1
#
_cell.length_a   1.000
_cell.length_b   1.000
_cell.length_c   1.000
_cell.angle_alpha   90.00
_cell.angle_beta   90.00
_cell.angle_gamma   90.00
#
_symmetry.space_group_name_H-M   'P 1'
#
loop_
_entity.id
_entity.type
_entity.pdbx_description
1 polymer ?
#
loop_
_entity_poly.entity_id
_entity_poly.type
_entity_poly.pdbx_seq_one_letter_code
_entity_poly.pdbx_strand_id
1 'polypeptide(L)'
;MLSRRNILLGAAAGTSLLAVGGVRAMALSSEPMAPSDLKAFALGCSGEASHRQLVADAKWLLDEEIKRGVKNTADSEVVVCPLCQCSIQVTPDISF
;
A
#
# COMPACT_ATOMS: atom_id res chain seq x y z
N MET A 1 -20.50 5.25 -25.52
CA MET A 1 -20.93 5.63 -24.16
C MET A 1 -20.67 4.48 -23.21
N LEU A 2 -19.59 4.54 -22.42
CA LEU A 2 -19.28 3.52 -21.41
C LEU A 2 -20.15 3.76 -20.17
N SER A 3 -20.89 2.73 -19.78
CA SER A 3 -21.90 2.74 -18.73
C SER A 3 -21.29 2.94 -17.34
N ARG A 4 -21.88 3.87 -16.57
CA ARG A 4 -21.58 4.20 -15.16
C ARG A 4 -21.65 3.00 -14.19
N ARG A 5 -22.15 1.84 -14.64
CA ARG A 5 -22.28 0.63 -13.83
C ARG A 5 -20.97 -0.13 -13.61
N ASN A 6 -19.96 0.03 -14.47
CA ASN A 6 -18.70 -0.71 -14.31
C ASN A 6 -17.72 -0.05 -13.31
N ILE A 7 -18.00 1.15 -12.82
CA ILE A 7 -17.14 1.85 -11.85
C ILE A 7 -17.49 1.43 -10.40
N LEU A 8 -18.71 0.95 -10.16
CA LEU A 8 -19.20 0.64 -8.81
C LEU A 8 -18.89 -0.80 -8.32
N LEU A 9 -18.37 -1.69 -9.17
CA LEU A 9 -17.99 -3.05 -8.76
C LEU A 9 -16.53 -3.19 -8.31
N GLY A 10 -15.70 -2.14 -8.47
CA GLY A 10 -14.31 -2.13 -7.99
C GLY A 10 -14.13 -1.70 -6.53
N ALA A 11 -15.21 -1.29 -5.84
CA ALA A 11 -15.14 -0.63 -4.54
C ALA A 11 -15.32 -1.57 -3.32
N ALA A 12 -15.34 -2.89 -3.51
CA ALA A 12 -15.77 -3.83 -2.48
C ALA A 12 -14.65 -4.57 -1.71
N ALA A 13 -13.37 -4.21 -1.88
CA ALA A 13 -12.26 -4.96 -1.26
C ALA A 13 -11.27 -4.11 -0.44
N GLY A 14 -11.68 -2.95 0.10
CA GLY A 14 -10.74 -2.01 0.72
C GLY A 14 -11.19 -1.34 2.02
N THR A 15 -12.17 -1.88 2.76
CA THR A 15 -12.62 -1.26 4.02
C THR A 15 -12.37 -2.17 5.22
N SER A 16 -11.13 -2.18 5.69
CA SER A 16 -10.79 -2.60 7.04
C SER A 16 -9.63 -1.75 7.55
N LEU A 17 -9.85 -0.45 7.65
CA LEU A 17 -9.01 0.48 8.42
C LEU A 17 -9.92 1.23 9.38
N LEU A 18 -10.33 0.55 10.45
CA LEU A 18 -10.89 1.21 11.62
C LEU A 18 -10.10 0.76 12.85
N ALA A 19 -9.54 1.78 13.50
CA ALA A 19 -9.07 1.83 14.88
C ALA A 19 -7.71 1.20 15.23
N VAL A 20 -6.65 2.01 15.13
CA VAL A 20 -5.67 2.12 16.23
C VAL A 20 -5.33 3.60 16.42
N GLY A 21 -5.60 4.10 17.63
CA GLY A 21 -5.33 5.47 18.04
C GLY A 21 -3.85 5.78 18.03
N GLY A 22 -3.49 6.83 17.30
CA GLY A 22 -2.17 7.42 17.29
C GLY A 22 -2.28 8.76 16.60
N VAL A 23 -2.73 9.78 17.33
CA VAL A 23 -2.81 11.16 16.82
C VAL A 23 -1.38 11.69 16.69
N ARG A 24 -0.69 11.29 15.62
CA ARG A 24 0.30 12.14 15.00
C ARG A 24 -0.47 12.92 13.95
N ALA A 25 -0.65 14.22 14.19
CA ALA A 25 -1.16 15.14 13.20
C ALA A 25 -0.15 15.19 12.04
N MET A 26 -0.15 14.18 11.20
CA MET A 26 0.42 14.30 9.87
C MET A 26 -0.55 15.19 9.11
N ALA A 27 -0.06 16.31 8.60
CA ALA A 27 -0.81 17.23 7.73
C ALA A 27 -1.06 16.56 6.36
N LEU A 28 -1.68 15.39 6.36
CA LEU A 28 -2.11 14.68 5.19
C LEU A 28 -3.48 15.25 4.83
N SER A 29 -3.49 16.17 3.87
CA SER A 29 -4.74 16.62 3.27
C SER A 29 -5.38 15.47 2.50
N SER A 30 -6.70 15.37 2.58
CA SER A 30 -7.48 14.49 1.69
C SER A 30 -7.62 15.07 0.28
N GLU A 31 -7.22 16.34 0.07
CA GLU A 31 -7.21 16.92 -1.27
C GLU A 31 -6.21 16.19 -2.16
N PRO A 32 -6.60 15.83 -3.40
CA PRO A 32 -5.67 15.28 -4.37
C PRO A 32 -4.52 16.26 -4.63
N MET A 33 -3.28 15.78 -4.51
CA MET A 33 -2.11 16.56 -4.92
C MET A 33 -2.14 16.82 -6.43
N ALA A 34 -1.69 18.01 -6.83
CA ALA A 34 -1.54 18.31 -8.25
C ALA A 34 -0.50 17.35 -8.88
N PRO A 35 -0.68 16.94 -10.15
CA PRO A 35 0.25 16.00 -10.81
C PRO A 35 1.71 16.50 -10.84
N SER A 36 1.93 17.81 -10.94
CA SER A 36 3.26 18.43 -10.87
C SER A 36 3.94 18.22 -9.54
N ASP A 37 3.18 18.30 -8.46
CA ASP A 37 3.70 18.21 -7.09
C ASP A 37 3.98 16.75 -6.75
N LEU A 38 3.11 15.83 -7.17
CA LEU A 38 3.37 14.39 -7.11
C LEU A 38 4.65 14.03 -7.85
N LYS A 39 4.87 14.59 -9.05
CA LYS A 39 6.09 14.36 -9.82
C LYS A 39 7.33 14.90 -9.11
N ALA A 40 7.24 16.07 -8.48
CA ALA A 40 8.34 16.63 -7.70
C ALA A 40 8.66 15.77 -6.47
N PHE A 41 7.65 15.28 -5.76
CA PHE A 41 7.81 14.35 -4.64
C PHE A 41 8.40 13.01 -5.07
N ALA A 42 7.97 12.48 -6.22
CA ALA A 42 8.46 11.23 -6.77
C ALA A 42 9.97 11.27 -7.08
N LEU A 43 10.55 12.44 -7.38
CA LEU A 43 12.00 12.59 -7.59
C LEU A 43 12.83 12.29 -6.34
N GLY A 44 12.23 12.38 -5.14
CA GLY A 44 12.88 12.03 -3.88
C GLY A 44 12.92 10.53 -3.58
N CYS A 45 12.22 9.71 -4.37
CA CYS A 45 12.19 8.27 -4.18
C CYS A 45 13.46 7.61 -4.75
N SER A 46 14.31 7.06 -3.89
CA SER A 46 15.54 6.35 -4.25
C SER A 46 15.44 4.85 -3.95
N GLY A 47 14.62 4.14 -4.74
CA GLY A 47 14.46 2.68 -4.63
C GLY A 47 13.90 2.21 -3.28
N GLU A 48 14.11 0.94 -2.94
CA GLU A 48 13.53 0.28 -1.76
C GLU A 48 13.89 0.98 -0.44
N ALA A 49 15.07 1.58 -0.33
CA ALA A 49 15.53 2.27 0.87
C ALA A 49 14.62 3.46 1.27
N SER A 50 14.00 4.13 0.30
CA SER A 50 13.01 5.20 0.55
C SER A 50 11.63 4.67 0.95
N HIS A 51 11.41 3.36 0.83
CA HIS A 51 10.11 2.70 1.00
C HIS A 51 10.09 1.72 2.18
N ARG A 52 11.05 1.80 3.11
CA ARG A 52 11.14 0.85 4.24
C ARG A 52 9.84 0.71 5.03
N GLN A 53 9.12 1.80 5.26
CA GLN A 53 7.84 1.75 5.98
C GLN A 53 6.77 1.01 5.16
N LEU A 54 6.65 1.33 3.85
CA LEU A 54 5.74 0.65 2.94
C LEU A 54 6.01 -0.87 2.90
N VAL A 55 7.29 -1.25 2.82
CA VAL A 55 7.71 -2.66 2.84
C VAL A 55 7.40 -3.32 4.18
N ALA A 56 7.66 -2.64 5.30
CA ALA A 56 7.37 -3.18 6.63
C ALA A 56 5.87 -3.39 6.87
N ASP A 57 5.03 -2.44 6.47
CA ASP A 57 3.57 -2.54 6.59
C ASP A 57 3.03 -3.68 5.72
N ALA A 58 3.57 -3.82 4.50
CA ALA A 58 3.22 -4.91 3.59
C ALA A 58 3.62 -6.29 4.13
N LYS A 59 4.83 -6.41 4.70
CA LYS A 59 5.28 -7.64 5.35
C LYS A 59 4.35 -8.04 6.49
N TRP A 60 4.02 -7.08 7.35
CA TRP A 60 3.12 -7.32 8.47
C TRP A 60 1.74 -7.81 8.01
N LEU A 61 1.19 -7.19 6.95
CA LEU A 61 -0.09 -7.61 6.39
C LEU A 61 -0.02 -9.01 5.78
N LEU A 62 1.05 -9.31 5.02
CA LEU A 62 1.29 -10.64 4.45
C LEU A 62 1.40 -11.72 5.54
N ASP A 63 2.11 -11.44 6.63
CA ASP A 63 2.24 -12.35 7.76
C ASP A 63 0.91 -12.58 8.49
N GLU A 64 0.08 -11.54 8.65
CA GLU A 64 -1.26 -11.68 9.21
C GLU A 64 -2.18 -12.51 8.33
N GLU A 65 -2.10 -12.37 7.00
CA GLU A 65 -2.84 -13.21 6.05
C GLU A 65 -2.39 -14.67 6.08
N ILE A 66 -1.09 -14.91 6.26
CA ILE A 66 -0.53 -16.26 6.45
C ILE A 66 -1.04 -16.87 7.76
N LYS A 67 -0.99 -16.14 8.88
CA LYS A 67 -1.50 -16.61 10.18
C LYS A 67 -2.99 -16.95 10.13
N ARG A 68 -3.77 -16.21 9.34
CA ARG A 68 -5.20 -16.46 9.11
C ARG A 68 -5.46 -17.63 8.15
N GLY A 69 -4.42 -18.19 7.53
CA GLY A 69 -4.53 -19.27 6.55
C GLY A 69 -5.08 -18.81 5.20
N VAL A 70 -5.05 -17.51 4.90
CA VAL A 70 -5.50 -16.95 3.61
C VAL A 70 -4.41 -17.11 2.54
N LYS A 71 -3.15 -16.92 2.95
CA LYS A 71 -1.96 -17.10 2.11
C LYS A 71 -1.02 -18.16 2.67
N ASN A 72 -0.19 -18.73 1.82
CA ASN A 72 0.86 -19.67 2.19
C ASN A 72 2.18 -18.95 2.47
N THR A 73 3.08 -19.60 3.20
CA THR A 73 4.43 -19.07 3.51
C THR A 73 5.35 -18.94 2.29
N ALA A 74 4.96 -19.48 1.14
CA ALA A 74 5.66 -19.32 -0.13
C ALA A 74 5.11 -18.17 -0.98
N ASP A 75 3.98 -17.58 -0.58
CA ASP A 75 3.34 -16.52 -1.36
C ASP A 75 4.10 -15.20 -1.18
N SER A 76 4.28 -14.48 -2.28
CA SER A 76 4.88 -13.15 -2.29
C SER A 76 3.88 -12.12 -2.75
N GLU A 77 4.06 -10.88 -2.31
CA GLU A 77 3.17 -9.78 -2.65
C GLU A 77 3.94 -8.67 -3.37
N VAL A 78 3.29 -8.03 -4.33
CA VAL A 78 3.86 -6.88 -5.05
C VAL A 78 3.14 -5.63 -4.58
N VAL A 79 3.90 -4.70 -4.03
CA VAL A 79 3.39 -3.42 -3.54
C VAL A 79 3.91 -2.30 -4.40
N VAL A 80 3.01 -1.39 -4.79
CA VAL A 80 3.33 -0.26 -5.65
C VAL A 80 3.24 1.03 -4.83
N CYS A 81 4.33 1.80 -4.83
CA CYS A 81 4.32 3.13 -4.25
C CYS A 81 3.41 4.06 -5.08
N PRO A 82 2.37 4.69 -4.49
CA PRO A 82 1.45 5.54 -5.24
C PRO A 82 2.10 6.84 -5.74
N LEU A 83 3.24 7.24 -5.14
CA LEU A 83 3.94 8.47 -5.49
C LEU A 83 4.88 8.29 -6.69
N CYS A 84 5.78 7.30 -6.63
CA CYS A 84 6.81 7.10 -7.65
C CYS A 84 6.59 5.86 -8.53
N GLN A 85 5.53 5.08 -8.29
CA GLN A 85 5.20 3.87 -9.04
C GLN A 85 6.29 2.77 -8.99
N CYS A 86 7.19 2.83 -8.00
CA CYS A 86 8.11 1.73 -7.72
C CYS A 86 7.30 0.49 -7.31
N SER A 87 7.54 -0.61 -8.01
CA SER A 87 7.02 -1.94 -7.69
C SER A 87 8.05 -2.67 -6.84
N ILE A 88 7.64 -3.15 -5.68
CA ILE A 88 8.51 -3.83 -4.71
C ILE A 88 7.89 -5.18 -4.40
N GLN A 89 8.65 -6.25 -4.60
CA GLN A 89 8.25 -7.59 -4.21
C GLN A 89 8.59 -7.80 -2.74
N VAL A 90 7.60 -8.24 -1.98
CA VAL A 90 7.67 -8.50 -0.55
C VAL A 90 7.48 -10.00 -0.33
N THR A 91 8.44 -10.60 0.35
CA THR A 91 8.37 -11.99 0.78
C THR A 91 8.14 -12.05 2.30
N PRO A 92 7.44 -13.08 2.79
CA PRO A 92 7.19 -13.26 4.21
C PRO A 92 8.50 -13.52 4.96
N ASP A 93 8.55 -13.13 6.23
CA ASP A 93 9.72 -13.38 7.07
C ASP A 93 9.60 -14.78 7.67
N ILE A 94 10.18 -15.77 6.98
CA ILE A 94 10.10 -17.20 7.33
C ILE A 94 11.08 -17.57 8.47
N SER A 95 11.32 -16.64 9.39
CA SER A 95 12.14 -16.85 10.57
C SER A 95 11.27 -17.39 11.71
N PHE A 96 10.99 -18.70 11.69
CA PHE A 96 10.33 -19.41 12.79
C PHE A 96 11.34 -20.06 13.74
#